data_AF-A0A0C2BRH1-F1
#
_entry.id   AF-A0A0C2BRH1-F1
#
_cell.length_a   1.000
_cell.length_b   1.000
_cell.length_c   1.000
_cell.angle_alpha   90.00
_cell.angle_beta   90.00
_cell.angle_gamma   90.00
#
_symmetry.space_group_name_H-M   'P 1'
#
loop_
_entity.id
_entity.type
_entity.pdbx_description
1 polymer ?
#
loop_
_entity_poly.entity_id
_entity_poly.type
_entity_poly.pdbx_seq_one_letter_code
_entity_poly.pdbx_strand_id
1 'polypeptide(L)'
;MDGDSKVESEQWKWRALTRKGKLTVAADKKSAKMECVKDSDQNVTTGLNYKGRAMELSDLSEYNGHLLSPDDKTGMLYEIKDDKVVANFLSSILS
;
A
#
# COMPACT_ATOMS: atom_id res chain seq x y z
N MET A 1 7.35 -6.22 -3.85
CA MET A 1 6.82 -7.13 -4.92
C MET A 1 7.55 -6.90 -6.22
N ASP A 2 8.27 -5.78 -6.36
CA ASP A 2 9.24 -5.52 -7.41
C ASP A 2 8.70 -5.90 -8.80
N GLY A 3 9.48 -6.64 -9.61
CA GLY A 3 9.07 -7.08 -10.95
C GLY A 3 7.87 -8.05 -10.98
N ASP A 4 7.52 -8.68 -9.86
CA ASP A 4 6.45 -9.69 -9.76
C ASP A 4 5.08 -9.07 -9.41
N SER A 5 5.00 -7.74 -9.47
CA SER A 5 3.77 -6.98 -9.28
C SER A 5 2.78 -7.15 -10.45
N LYS A 6 3.24 -7.54 -11.65
CA LYS A 6 2.36 -7.72 -12.82
C LYS A 6 1.44 -8.93 -12.64
N VAL A 7 0.17 -8.78 -13.02
CA VAL A 7 -0.82 -9.88 -12.96
C VAL A 7 -0.74 -10.69 -14.24
N GLU A 8 -0.32 -11.95 -14.16
CA GLU A 8 -0.13 -12.84 -15.32
C GLU A 8 -1.40 -13.00 -16.18
N SER A 9 -2.56 -13.15 -15.55
CA SER A 9 -3.85 -13.29 -16.24
C SER A 9 -4.38 -11.99 -16.84
N GLU A 10 -3.91 -10.84 -16.35
CA GLU A 10 -4.35 -9.50 -16.73
C GLU A 10 -3.12 -8.62 -16.96
N GLN A 11 -2.43 -8.80 -18.09
CA GLN A 11 -1.11 -8.17 -18.35
C GLN A 11 -1.09 -6.63 -18.34
N TRP A 12 -2.26 -5.98 -18.31
CA TRP A 12 -2.41 -4.53 -18.16
C TRP A 12 -2.56 -4.09 -16.70
N LYS A 13 -2.43 -5.01 -15.74
CA LYS A 13 -2.74 -4.81 -14.33
C LYS A 13 -1.54 -5.19 -13.47
N TRP A 14 -1.29 -4.36 -12.46
CA TRP A 14 -0.28 -4.58 -11.44
C TRP A 14 -0.95 -4.63 -10.07
N ARG A 15 -0.36 -5.36 -9.14
CA ARG A 15 -0.89 -5.58 -7.79
C ARG A 15 0.17 -5.39 -6.71
N ALA A 16 -0.29 -4.97 -5.54
CA ALA A 16 0.41 -5.14 -4.28
C ALA A 16 -0.46 -5.96 -3.32
N LEU A 17 0.17 -6.62 -2.35
CA LEU A 17 -0.54 -7.35 -1.30
C LEU A 17 -0.56 -6.53 -0.01
N THR A 18 -1.74 -6.26 0.51
CA THR A 18 -1.93 -5.65 1.83
C THR A 18 -2.34 -6.71 2.83
N ARG A 19 -1.79 -6.64 4.05
CA ARG A 19 -2.18 -7.50 5.18
C ARG A 19 -2.46 -6.63 6.39
N LYS A 20 -3.59 -6.88 7.06
CA LYS A 20 -3.95 -6.14 8.29
C LYS A 20 -3.14 -6.67 9.47
N GLY A 21 -2.75 -5.79 10.37
CA GLY A 21 -1.98 -6.13 11.56
C GLY A 21 -2.35 -5.27 12.75
N LYS A 22 -2.07 -5.76 13.95
CA LYS A 22 -2.26 -5.06 15.21
C LYS A 22 -0.91 -4.89 15.89
N LEU A 23 -0.51 -3.64 16.07
CA LEU A 23 0.64 -3.27 16.90
C LEU A 23 0.15 -2.95 18.31
N THR A 24 0.67 -3.66 19.30
CA THR A 24 0.42 -3.41 20.72
C THR A 24 1.70 -2.95 21.37
N VAL A 25 1.73 -1.73 21.91
CA VAL A 25 2.87 -1.19 22.65
C VAL A 25 2.61 -1.38 24.14
N ALA A 26 3.60 -1.90 24.87
CA ALA A 26 3.49 -2.07 26.31
C ALA A 26 3.35 -0.71 27.01
N ALA A 27 2.66 -0.67 28.15
CA ALA A 27 2.41 0.57 28.88
C ALA A 27 3.72 1.27 29.31
N ASP A 28 4.78 0.51 29.54
CA ASP A 28 6.12 1.01 29.87
C ASP A 28 6.92 1.53 28.66
N LYS A 29 6.36 1.38 27.44
CA LYS A 29 6.95 1.74 26.15
C LYS A 29 8.30 1.06 25.85
N LYS A 30 8.64 -0.03 26.54
CA LYS A 30 9.91 -0.76 26.34
C LYS A 30 9.79 -1.94 25.39
N SER A 31 8.57 -2.38 25.11
CA SER A 31 8.32 -3.48 24.18
C SER A 31 7.10 -3.20 23.31
N ALA A 32 7.12 -3.78 22.12
CA ALA A 32 6.00 -3.78 21.20
C ALA A 32 5.81 -5.18 20.64
N LYS A 33 4.55 -5.57 20.44
CA LYS A 33 4.15 -6.82 19.83
C LYS A 33 3.36 -6.54 18.57
N MET A 34 3.76 -7.16 17.47
CA MET A 34 3.04 -7.10 16.20
C MET A 34 2.37 -8.43 15.93
N GLU A 35 1.07 -8.40 15.64
CA GLU A 35 0.28 -9.56 15.27
C GLU A 35 -0.35 -9.33 13.91
N CYS A 36 -0.07 -10.21 12.96
CA CYS A 36 -0.73 -10.21 11.67
C CYS A 36 -2.11 -10.87 11.79
N VAL A 37 -3.13 -10.24 11.21
CA VAL A 37 -4.47 -10.85 11.11
C VAL A 37 -4.42 -11.92 10.04
N LYS A 38 -4.64 -13.19 10.43
CA LYS A 38 -4.70 -14.31 9.49
C LYS A 38 -5.80 -14.07 8.45
N ASP A 39 -5.55 -14.52 7.23
CA ASP A 39 -6.50 -14.47 6.11
C ASP A 39 -6.99 -13.05 5.75
N SER A 40 -6.24 -12.02 6.15
CA SER A 40 -6.51 -10.61 5.80
C SER A 40 -5.73 -10.12 4.58
N ASP A 41 -5.10 -11.04 3.85
CA ASP A 41 -4.39 -10.76 2.62
C ASP A 41 -5.36 -10.28 1.55
N GLN A 42 -5.11 -9.09 1.01
CA GLN A 42 -5.92 -8.48 -0.04
C GLN A 42 -5.03 -7.94 -1.13
N ASN A 43 -5.42 -8.18 -2.38
CA ASN A 43 -4.76 -7.58 -3.53
C ASN A 43 -5.35 -6.20 -3.77
N VAL A 44 -4.48 -5.19 -3.81
CA VAL A 44 -4.82 -3.87 -4.34
C VAL A 44 -4.18 -3.72 -5.71
N THR A 45 -4.90 -3.18 -6.69
CA THR A 45 -4.45 -3.21 -8.10
C THR A 45 -4.64 -1.89 -8.82
N THR A 46 -3.79 -1.64 -9.81
CA THR A 46 -3.89 -0.49 -10.72
C THR A 46 -3.57 -0.91 -12.17
N GLY A 47 -4.08 -0.17 -13.14
CA GLY A 47 -3.62 -0.23 -14.54
C GLY A 47 -2.57 0.83 -14.88
N LEU A 48 -2.39 1.83 -14.00
CA LEU A 48 -1.42 2.90 -14.19
C LEU A 48 -0.01 2.35 -13.98
N ASN A 49 0.84 2.50 -14.97
CA ASN A 49 2.21 1.99 -14.92
C ASN A 49 3.20 2.93 -15.63
N TYR A 50 4.46 2.77 -15.27
CA TYR A 50 5.58 3.41 -15.94
C TYR A 50 6.52 2.34 -16.46
N LYS A 51 6.68 2.29 -17.79
CA LYS A 51 7.53 1.29 -18.48
C LYS A 51 7.20 -0.16 -18.09
N GLY A 52 5.91 -0.47 -17.92
CA GLY A 52 5.45 -1.81 -17.56
C GLY A 52 5.69 -2.19 -16.09
N ARG A 53 5.91 -1.22 -15.22
CA ARG A 53 6.09 -1.41 -13.77
C ARG A 53 5.16 -0.49 -12.98
N ALA A 54 4.59 -1.02 -11.90
CA ALA A 54 3.71 -0.30 -10.99
C ALA A 54 3.49 -1.11 -9.72
N MET A 55 2.86 -0.50 -8.72
CA MET A 55 2.53 -1.15 -7.44
C MET A 55 3.77 -1.68 -6.71
N GLU A 56 4.92 -1.04 -6.94
CA GLU A 56 6.14 -1.26 -6.18
C GLU A 56 6.13 -0.28 -4.99
N LEU A 57 5.14 -0.53 -4.12
CA LEU A 57 4.89 0.25 -2.91
C LEU A 57 6.10 0.15 -1.98
N SER A 58 6.71 1.31 -1.72
CA SER A 58 8.03 1.40 -1.08
C SER A 58 7.99 1.77 0.40
N ASP A 59 6.87 2.35 0.87
CA ASP A 59 6.66 2.74 2.26
C ASP A 59 5.16 2.71 2.61
N LEU A 60 4.83 2.79 3.88
CA LEU A 60 3.46 2.87 4.38
C LEU A 60 3.41 3.80 5.58
N SER A 61 2.74 4.94 5.43
CA SER A 61 2.63 5.96 6.48
C SER A 61 1.23 6.54 6.57
N GLU A 62 0.83 6.96 7.76
CA GLU A 62 -0.40 7.72 7.96
C GLU A 62 -0.09 9.22 7.93
N TYR A 63 -0.91 9.98 7.22
CA TYR A 63 -0.86 11.43 7.23
C TYR A 63 -2.28 12.00 7.08
N ASN A 64 -2.68 12.83 8.04
CA ASN A 64 -3.98 13.52 8.08
C ASN A 64 -5.19 12.56 8.00
N GLY A 65 -5.12 11.38 8.60
CA GLY A 65 -6.14 10.34 8.57
C GLY A 65 -6.11 9.45 7.33
N HIS A 66 -5.16 9.66 6.41
CA HIS A 66 -5.02 8.89 5.19
C HIS A 66 -3.82 7.94 5.29
N LEU A 67 -4.04 6.66 4.97
CA LEU A 67 -2.96 5.67 4.89
C LEU A 67 -2.36 5.71 3.48
N LEU A 68 -1.12 6.17 3.38
CA LEU A 68 -0.47 6.51 2.11
C LEU A 68 0.72 5.60 1.83
N SER A 69 0.94 5.31 0.55
CA SER A 69 2.05 4.51 0.08
C SER A 69 2.55 5.01 -1.28
N PRO A 70 3.82 5.46 -1.38
CA PRO A 70 4.42 5.86 -2.65
C PRO A 70 4.87 4.65 -3.48
N ASP A 71 4.57 4.68 -4.77
CA ASP A 71 5.07 3.73 -5.78
C ASP A 71 6.36 4.27 -6.41
N ASP A 72 7.48 3.58 -6.18
CA ASP A 72 8.81 4.06 -6.56
C ASP A 72 9.09 4.01 -8.08
N LYS A 73 8.21 3.36 -8.86
CA LYS A 73 8.33 3.32 -10.34
C LYS A 73 7.51 4.37 -11.03
N THR A 74 6.31 4.62 -10.54
CA THR A 74 5.39 5.58 -11.16
C THR A 74 5.52 6.97 -10.55
N GLY A 75 6.06 7.08 -9.33
CA GLY A 75 6.08 8.32 -8.54
C GLY A 75 4.71 8.70 -7.99
N MET A 76 3.70 7.83 -8.14
CA MET A 76 2.36 8.07 -7.64
C MET A 76 2.29 7.84 -6.13
N LEU A 77 1.49 8.69 -5.48
CA LEU A 77 1.11 8.51 -4.09
C LEU A 77 -0.26 7.83 -4.05
N TYR A 78 -0.32 6.61 -3.52
CA TYR A 78 -1.57 5.89 -3.35
C TYR A 78 -2.09 6.03 -1.92
N GLU A 79 -3.38 6.30 -1.77
CA GLU A 79 -4.09 6.07 -0.52
C GLU A 79 -4.69 4.67 -0.52
N ILE A 80 -4.48 3.95 0.57
CA ILE A 80 -5.07 2.64 0.82
C ILE A 80 -6.28 2.83 1.73
N LYS A 81 -7.48 2.64 1.16
CA LYS A 81 -8.75 2.83 1.87
C LYS A 81 -9.77 1.79 1.40
N ASP A 82 -10.49 1.19 2.35
CA ASP A 82 -11.54 0.20 2.10
C ASP A 82 -11.09 -0.94 1.16
N ASP A 83 -9.89 -1.47 1.42
CA ASP A 83 -9.24 -2.54 0.65
C ASP A 83 -9.01 -2.20 -0.84
N LYS A 84 -8.94 -0.91 -1.16
CA LYS A 84 -8.63 -0.36 -2.49
C LYS A 84 -7.44 0.60 -2.42
N VAL A 85 -6.83 0.84 -3.58
CA VAL A 85 -5.88 1.94 -3.78
C VAL A 85 -6.50 3.02 -4.62
N VAL A 86 -6.35 4.27 -4.16
CA VAL A 86 -6.78 5.47 -4.87
C VAL A 86 -5.54 6.30 -5.16
N ALA A 87 -5.32 6.61 -6.44
CA ALA A 87 -4.26 7.54 -6.82
C ALA A 87 -4.61 8.94 -6.29
N ASN A 88 -3.73 9.50 -5.47
CA ASN A 88 -3.90 10.82 -4.87
C ASN A 88 -2.78 11.78 -5.28
N PHE A 89 -3.09 13.06 -5.16
CA PHE A 89 -2.11 14.15 -5.28
C PHE A 89 -1.90 14.77 -3.91
N LEU A 90 -0.70 15.28 -3.65
CA LEU A 90 -0.35 15.91 -2.36
C LEU A 90 -1.32 17.04 -1.98
N SER A 91 -1.80 17.81 -2.97
CA SER A 91 -2.77 18.88 -2.73
C SER A 91 -4.11 18.39 -2.17
N SER A 92 -4.50 17.15 -2.46
CA SER A 92 -5.78 16.57 -2.02
C SER A 92 -5.75 16.07 -0.58
N ILE A 93 -4.57 15.94 0.03
CA ILE A 93 -4.39 15.40 1.39
C ILE A 93 -4.16 16.54 2.40
N LEU A 94 -3.81 17.73 1.92
CA LEU A 94 -3.54 18.94 2.71
C LEU A 94 -4.78 19.79 2.98
N SER A 95 -5.91 19.49 2.35
CA SER A 95 -7.19 20.20 2.49
C SER A 95 -8.04 19.61 3.61
#